data_AF-A0A1C6DP34-F1
#
_entry.id   AF-A0A1C6DP34-F1
#
_cell.length_a   1.000
_cell.length_b   1.000
_cell.length_c   1.000
_cell.angle_alpha   90.00
_cell.angle_beta   90.00
_cell.angle_gamma   90.00
#
_symmetry.space_group_name_H-M   'P 1'
#
loop_
_entity.id
_entity.type
_entity.pdbx_description
1 polymer ?
#
loop_
_entity_poly.entity_id
_entity_poly.type
_entity_poly.pdbx_seq_one_letter_code
_entity_poly.pdbx_strand_id
1 'polypeptide(L)'
;MSRKFNARGYRTVALSGKDSEEKRQEAFERLAMEETDATQEMQPLDYIFSRDILNEGVDIVEVNQVIMLRPTQSPIVFIQQLGRGLRKAPGKEYVVILDFIGNYNNNFMIPVALSGDRSYNADVIRKYVISGNSTIPGASTVHFDEISKDKIFKSIDKIKGMKTLIKESYVSLKNRLGRVPLLYDFYENQEIDPLVIIREYKTYDAFMVAMEQGKYKNVLNEQEKLTLEYLSKTVLSGVRPDELVILSQLLHRDHIAVADFIKEYQNTYGIEISTSRVKEAVQVLQGHFVSKEAEYQKYCQIDILENDPAGMIKRLQSYTERLTHIPFYTQVEDIIKVGIARYKEKYLPGIKSEDPFVLYEKYSRRDVSLLMNCGKDLSSIMYGMKRIENDVFIFITYHKEESQDEKNYVDGKPDYADAFEDNLIFKWDSQIGKGLDSSYMKDVLGADRKHLFVKKSDAETSFYYMGQFDVLEARNAQKEDNRGRMQPITKVTMKMHHAVREDLLRYLQSHITA
;
A
#
# COMPACT_ATOMS: atom_id res chain seq x y z
N MET A 1 -22.83 -27.46 -17.85
CA MET A 1 -22.22 -28.08 -16.65
C MET A 1 -23.29 -28.81 -15.83
N SER A 2 -24.36 -28.14 -15.39
CA SER A 2 -25.52 -28.73 -14.71
C SER A 2 -25.96 -30.11 -15.27
N ARG A 3 -26.22 -30.25 -16.58
CA ARG A 3 -26.56 -31.57 -17.19
C ARG A 3 -25.56 -32.70 -16.87
N LYS A 4 -24.25 -32.39 -16.82
CA LYS A 4 -23.20 -33.38 -16.49
C LYS A 4 -23.15 -33.73 -15.00
N PHE A 5 -23.61 -32.84 -14.13
CA PHE A 5 -23.75 -33.04 -12.68
C PHE A 5 -25.01 -33.84 -12.37
N ASN A 6 -26.14 -33.50 -13.02
CA ASN A 6 -27.38 -34.29 -12.96
C ASN A 6 -27.14 -35.74 -13.41
N ALA A 7 -26.37 -35.97 -14.48
CA ALA A 7 -25.98 -37.32 -14.92
C ALA A 7 -25.10 -38.08 -13.91
N ARG A 8 -24.53 -37.41 -12.91
CA ARG A 8 -23.74 -37.98 -11.81
C ARG A 8 -24.51 -38.06 -10.49
N GLY A 9 -25.81 -37.75 -10.50
CA GLY A 9 -26.68 -37.84 -9.32
C GLY A 9 -26.84 -36.55 -8.51
N TYR A 10 -26.19 -35.44 -8.88
CA TYR A 10 -26.38 -34.15 -8.21
C TYR A 10 -27.60 -33.41 -8.76
N ARG A 11 -28.45 -32.87 -7.89
CA ARG A 11 -29.63 -32.07 -8.24
C ARG A 11 -29.20 -30.63 -8.54
N THR A 12 -29.16 -30.27 -9.82
CA THR A 12 -28.61 -28.96 -10.22
C THR A 12 -29.43 -28.27 -11.29
N VAL A 13 -29.47 -26.94 -11.23
CA VAL A 13 -30.05 -26.08 -12.28
C VAL A 13 -29.01 -25.08 -12.81
N ALA A 14 -29.27 -24.52 -13.99
CA ALA A 14 -28.47 -23.44 -14.55
C ALA A 14 -29.34 -22.19 -14.76
N LEU A 15 -28.86 -21.05 -14.30
CA LEU A 15 -29.53 -19.76 -14.43
C LEU A 15 -28.60 -18.75 -15.13
N SER A 16 -29.20 -17.92 -16.00
CA SER A 16 -28.60 -16.80 -16.70
C SER A 16 -29.44 -15.51 -16.59
N GLY A 17 -28.87 -14.35 -16.89
CA GLY A 17 -29.61 -13.07 -16.87
C GLY A 17 -30.88 -13.01 -17.74
N LYS A 18 -31.12 -14.01 -18.60
CA LYS A 18 -32.33 -14.14 -19.43
C LYS A 18 -33.48 -14.89 -18.75
N ASP A 19 -33.22 -15.59 -17.65
CA ASP A 19 -34.25 -16.34 -16.92
C ASP A 19 -35.18 -15.37 -16.16
N SER A 20 -36.47 -15.69 -16.07
CA SER A 20 -37.47 -14.88 -15.37
C SER A 20 -37.20 -14.81 -13.87
N GLU A 21 -37.75 -13.78 -13.22
CA GLU A 21 -37.64 -13.60 -11.78
C GLU A 21 -38.27 -14.78 -11.01
N GLU A 22 -39.44 -15.24 -11.44
CA GLU A 22 -40.12 -16.42 -10.89
C GLU A 22 -39.23 -17.67 -10.90
N LYS A 23 -38.58 -17.95 -12.03
CA LYS A 23 -37.70 -19.12 -12.16
C LYS A 23 -36.44 -19.02 -11.30
N ARG A 24 -35.96 -17.79 -11.06
CA ARG A 24 -34.83 -17.56 -10.14
C ARG A 24 -35.25 -17.81 -8.71
N GLN A 25 -36.40 -17.26 -8.32
CA GLN A 25 -36.96 -17.42 -6.98
C GLN A 25 -37.21 -18.90 -6.64
N GLU A 26 -37.85 -19.65 -7.55
CA GLU A 26 -38.06 -21.10 -7.38
C GLU A 26 -36.74 -21.85 -7.18
N ALA A 27 -35.72 -21.53 -7.98
CA ALA A 27 -34.41 -22.17 -7.84
C ALA A 27 -33.74 -21.84 -6.51
N PHE A 28 -33.89 -20.61 -6.01
CA PHE A 28 -33.32 -20.19 -4.73
C PHE A 28 -34.03 -20.84 -3.54
N GLU A 29 -35.37 -20.92 -3.58
CA GLU A 29 -36.17 -21.62 -2.58
C GLU A 29 -35.76 -23.10 -2.52
N ARG A 30 -35.61 -23.74 -3.68
CA ARG A 30 -35.15 -25.13 -3.75
C ARG A 30 -33.71 -25.33 -3.28
N LEU A 31 -32.84 -24.31 -3.37
CA LEU A 31 -31.47 -24.40 -2.84
C LEU A 31 -31.44 -24.25 -1.31
N ALA A 32 -32.37 -23.46 -0.74
CA ALA A 32 -32.49 -23.28 0.71
C ALA A 32 -33.36 -24.35 1.39
N MET A 33 -34.11 -25.13 0.62
CA MET A 33 -35.02 -26.17 1.10
C MET A 33 -34.29 -27.32 1.82
N GLU A 34 -34.79 -27.70 2.98
CA GLU A 34 -34.34 -28.92 3.68
C GLU A 34 -34.97 -30.17 3.07
N GLU A 35 -34.29 -31.33 3.19
CA GLU A 35 -34.79 -32.60 2.67
C GLU A 35 -36.16 -33.00 3.25
N THR A 36 -36.48 -32.55 4.46
CA THR A 36 -37.77 -32.82 5.13
C THR A 36 -38.95 -32.11 4.47
N ASP A 37 -38.69 -31.00 3.77
CA ASP A 37 -39.71 -30.17 3.13
C ASP A 37 -39.91 -30.56 1.65
N ALA A 38 -39.18 -31.57 1.17
CA ALA A 38 -39.26 -32.04 -0.21
C ALA A 38 -40.64 -32.65 -0.52
N THR A 39 -41.22 -32.26 -1.66
CA THR A 39 -42.48 -32.81 -2.18
C THR A 39 -42.26 -33.50 -3.52
N GLN A 40 -43.25 -34.24 -4.03
CA GLN A 40 -43.13 -34.86 -5.36
C GLN A 40 -42.90 -33.82 -6.48
N GLU A 41 -43.40 -32.60 -6.31
CA GLU A 41 -43.31 -31.53 -7.31
C GLU A 41 -42.08 -30.64 -7.11
N MET A 42 -41.59 -30.51 -5.87
CA MET A 42 -40.49 -29.63 -5.53
C MET A 42 -39.44 -30.35 -4.69
N GLN A 43 -38.27 -30.53 -5.29
CA GLN A 43 -37.12 -31.21 -4.69
C GLN A 43 -35.99 -30.21 -4.44
N PRO A 44 -35.24 -30.37 -3.33
CA PRO A 44 -34.13 -29.50 -3.03
C PRO A 44 -32.99 -29.63 -4.05
N LEU A 45 -32.16 -28.60 -4.14
CA LEU A 45 -31.03 -28.50 -5.06
C LEU A 45 -29.71 -28.57 -4.30
N ASP A 46 -28.73 -29.23 -4.89
CA ASP A 46 -27.36 -29.26 -4.36
C ASP A 46 -26.54 -28.07 -4.89
N TYR A 47 -26.74 -27.69 -6.16
CA TYR A 47 -26.01 -26.59 -6.80
C TYR A 47 -26.84 -25.78 -7.79
N ILE A 48 -26.60 -24.47 -7.80
CA ILE A 48 -27.03 -23.56 -8.87
C ILE A 48 -25.80 -23.12 -9.67
N PHE A 49 -25.78 -23.42 -10.96
CA PHE A 49 -24.81 -22.85 -11.89
C PHE A 49 -25.31 -21.50 -12.39
N SER A 50 -24.66 -20.42 -12.00
CA SER A 50 -25.06 -19.06 -12.39
C SER A 50 -24.06 -18.41 -13.34
N ARG A 51 -24.59 -17.68 -14.32
CA ARG A 51 -23.83 -16.72 -15.12
C ARG A 51 -24.52 -15.36 -15.05
N ASP A 52 -23.81 -14.36 -14.54
CA ASP A 52 -24.22 -12.94 -14.46
C ASP A 52 -25.42 -12.62 -13.55
N ILE A 53 -26.13 -13.61 -12.97
CA ILE A 53 -27.27 -13.35 -12.06
C ILE A 53 -26.82 -13.05 -10.63
N LEU A 54 -25.78 -13.73 -10.14
CA LEU A 54 -25.29 -13.55 -8.77
C LEU A 54 -24.49 -12.24 -8.60
N ASN A 55 -24.75 -11.20 -9.40
CA ASN A 55 -24.12 -9.90 -9.25
C ASN A 55 -25.08 -8.86 -8.63
N GLU A 56 -26.41 -9.05 -8.72
CA GLU A 56 -27.42 -8.11 -8.20
C GLU A 56 -28.60 -8.86 -7.56
N GLY A 57 -29.12 -8.38 -6.42
CA GLY A 57 -30.45 -8.72 -5.89
C GLY A 57 -30.70 -10.09 -5.22
N VAL A 58 -29.79 -11.06 -5.29
CA VAL A 58 -30.04 -12.42 -4.73
C VAL A 58 -29.56 -12.57 -3.28
N ASP A 59 -30.46 -12.93 -2.35
CA ASP A 59 -30.12 -13.22 -0.96
C ASP A 59 -30.49 -14.67 -0.59
N ILE A 60 -29.49 -15.55 -0.50
CA ILE A 60 -29.66 -16.92 0.01
C ILE A 60 -28.68 -17.07 1.17
N VAL A 61 -29.19 -17.09 2.39
CA VAL A 61 -28.39 -16.98 3.63
C VAL A 61 -27.74 -18.33 3.96
N GLU A 62 -28.40 -19.41 3.57
CA GLU A 62 -28.11 -20.81 3.86
C GLU A 62 -26.93 -21.36 3.05
N VAL A 63 -26.46 -20.64 2.01
CA VAL A 63 -25.37 -21.10 1.13
C VAL A 63 -24.11 -21.44 1.92
N ASN A 64 -23.74 -22.71 1.97
CA ASN A 64 -22.56 -23.21 2.69
C ASN A 64 -21.36 -23.49 1.78
N GLN A 65 -21.51 -23.40 0.46
CA GLN A 65 -20.42 -23.57 -0.49
C GLN A 65 -20.53 -22.60 -1.67
N VAL A 66 -19.40 -21.97 -2.04
CA VAL A 66 -19.28 -21.11 -3.22
C VAL A 66 -18.14 -21.63 -4.10
N ILE A 67 -18.45 -21.99 -5.34
CA ILE A 67 -17.46 -22.49 -6.31
C ILE A 67 -17.27 -21.44 -7.41
N MET A 68 -16.04 -20.95 -7.56
CA MET A 68 -15.65 -19.97 -8.57
C MET A 68 -14.90 -20.70 -9.69
N LEU A 69 -15.51 -20.69 -10.89
CA LEU A 69 -14.98 -21.36 -12.10
C LEU A 69 -14.63 -20.36 -13.21
N ARG A 70 -14.54 -19.08 -12.87
CA ARG A 70 -14.34 -17.98 -13.82
C ARG A 70 -13.12 -17.17 -13.41
N PRO A 71 -12.42 -16.51 -14.35
CA PRO A 71 -11.32 -15.61 -14.00
C PRO A 71 -11.81 -14.44 -13.14
N THR A 72 -11.01 -14.07 -12.14
CA THR A 72 -11.25 -12.93 -11.27
C THR A 72 -10.81 -11.63 -11.95
N GLN A 73 -11.77 -10.89 -12.49
CA GLN A 73 -11.52 -9.63 -13.22
C GLN A 73 -11.42 -8.41 -12.31
N SER A 74 -12.10 -8.43 -11.16
CA SER A 74 -12.16 -7.30 -10.24
C SER A 74 -12.11 -7.81 -8.79
N PRO A 75 -11.25 -7.22 -7.93
CA PRO A 75 -11.24 -7.52 -6.49
C PRO A 75 -12.59 -7.29 -5.81
N ILE A 76 -13.33 -6.26 -6.24
CA ILE A 76 -14.62 -5.91 -5.65
C ILE A 76 -15.67 -6.96 -6.01
N VAL A 77 -15.77 -7.32 -7.30
CA VAL A 77 -16.72 -8.36 -7.73
C VAL A 77 -16.40 -9.69 -7.07
N PHE A 78 -15.10 -10.00 -6.86
CA PHE A 78 -14.67 -11.18 -6.12
C PHE A 78 -15.19 -11.17 -4.68
N ILE A 79 -14.97 -10.09 -3.93
CA ILE A 79 -15.45 -9.96 -2.54
C ILE A 79 -16.97 -9.96 -2.46
N GLN A 80 -17.68 -9.33 -3.41
CA GLN A 80 -19.14 -9.36 -3.45
C GLN A 80 -19.69 -10.77 -3.64
N GLN A 81 -19.08 -11.57 -4.53
CA GLN A 81 -19.47 -12.95 -4.75
C GLN A 81 -19.17 -13.83 -3.55
N LEU A 82 -18.00 -13.63 -2.93
CA LEU A 82 -17.60 -14.28 -1.69
C LEU A 82 -18.58 -13.96 -0.54
N GLY A 83 -18.97 -12.68 -0.41
CA GLY A 83 -19.87 -12.18 0.61
C GLY A 83 -21.25 -12.82 0.62
N ARG A 84 -21.72 -13.37 -0.51
CA ARG A 84 -22.99 -14.09 -0.58
C ARG A 84 -23.01 -15.33 0.32
N GLY A 85 -21.88 -16.05 0.35
CA GLY A 85 -21.72 -17.22 1.21
C GLY A 85 -21.39 -16.88 2.67
N LEU A 86 -21.02 -15.63 3.00
CA LEU A 86 -20.58 -15.25 4.35
C LEU A 86 -21.73 -14.95 5.33
N ARG A 87 -22.99 -14.89 4.87
CA ARG A 87 -24.12 -14.61 5.78
C ARG A 87 -24.31 -15.75 6.78
N LYS A 88 -24.65 -15.42 8.02
CA LYS A 88 -24.88 -16.40 9.09
C LYS A 88 -26.28 -17.01 8.95
N ALA A 89 -26.36 -18.33 9.03
CA ALA A 89 -27.61 -19.09 9.05
C ALA A 89 -27.60 -20.05 10.25
N PRO A 90 -28.75 -20.38 10.86
CA PRO A 90 -28.84 -21.50 11.79
C PRO A 90 -28.27 -22.79 11.17
N GLY A 91 -27.50 -23.56 11.94
CA GLY A 91 -26.88 -24.81 11.46
C GLY A 91 -25.67 -24.65 10.53
N LYS A 92 -25.32 -23.43 10.11
CA LYS A 92 -24.16 -23.15 9.28
C LYS A 92 -22.94 -22.74 10.11
N GLU A 93 -22.01 -23.66 10.30
CA GLU A 93 -20.78 -23.41 11.06
C GLU A 93 -19.74 -22.60 10.27
N TYR A 94 -19.59 -22.91 8.98
CA TYR A 94 -18.65 -22.23 8.08
C TYR A 94 -19.15 -22.30 6.63
N VAL A 95 -18.48 -21.54 5.75
CA VAL A 95 -18.68 -21.61 4.30
C VAL A 95 -17.40 -22.05 3.62
N VAL A 96 -17.50 -23.00 2.69
CA VAL A 96 -16.37 -23.46 1.88
C VAL A 96 -16.34 -22.69 0.57
N ILE A 97 -15.20 -22.04 0.29
CA ILE A 97 -15.00 -21.31 -0.96
C ILE A 97 -13.93 -22.02 -1.75
N LEU A 98 -14.28 -22.45 -2.97
CA LEU A 98 -13.38 -23.14 -3.88
C LEU A 98 -13.17 -22.26 -5.13
N ASP A 99 -12.00 -21.67 -5.26
CA ASP A 99 -11.61 -20.91 -6.45
C ASP A 99 -10.65 -21.73 -7.32
N PHE A 100 -11.09 -22.08 -8.53
CA PHE A 100 -10.30 -22.88 -9.46
C PHE A 100 -9.41 -21.97 -10.31
N ILE A 101 -8.14 -21.88 -9.92
CA ILE A 101 -7.16 -21.01 -10.56
C ILE A 101 -6.70 -21.58 -11.91
N GLY A 102 -7.27 -21.03 -12.98
CA GLY A 102 -6.88 -21.28 -14.36
C GLY A 102 -5.57 -20.57 -14.76
N ASN A 103 -5.18 -20.70 -16.03
CA ASN A 103 -4.03 -19.99 -16.59
C ASN A 103 -4.47 -18.58 -17.05
N TYR A 104 -4.75 -17.69 -16.10
CA TYR A 104 -5.17 -16.32 -16.36
C TYR A 104 -4.10 -15.33 -15.92
N ASN A 105 -3.98 -14.23 -16.66
CA ASN A 105 -3.01 -13.18 -16.35
C ASN A 105 -3.41 -12.35 -15.11
N ASN A 106 -4.65 -12.44 -14.65
CA ASN A 106 -5.21 -11.63 -13.56
C ASN A 106 -5.35 -12.42 -12.24
N ASN A 107 -4.71 -13.57 -12.09
CA ASN A 107 -4.78 -14.37 -10.86
C ASN A 107 -4.28 -13.60 -9.62
N PHE A 108 -3.40 -12.61 -9.78
CA PHE A 108 -2.95 -11.71 -8.72
C PHE A 108 -4.09 -10.87 -8.11
N MET A 109 -5.25 -10.75 -8.77
CA MET A 109 -6.43 -10.06 -8.22
C MET A 109 -7.00 -10.77 -6.99
N ILE A 110 -6.81 -12.09 -6.86
CA ILE A 110 -7.32 -12.90 -5.74
C ILE A 110 -6.65 -12.47 -4.42
N PRO A 111 -5.32 -12.53 -4.28
CA PRO A 111 -4.64 -12.04 -3.07
C PRO A 111 -4.80 -10.53 -2.86
N VAL A 112 -4.92 -9.73 -3.94
CA VAL A 112 -5.30 -8.30 -3.81
C VAL A 112 -6.65 -8.19 -3.10
N ALA A 113 -7.69 -8.88 -3.59
CA ALA A 113 -9.02 -8.86 -3.02
C ALA A 113 -9.04 -9.24 -1.54
N LEU A 114 -8.41 -10.38 -1.22
CA LEU A 114 -8.42 -10.97 0.12
C LEU A 114 -7.53 -10.24 1.14
N SER A 115 -6.43 -9.62 0.71
CA SER A 115 -5.58 -8.79 1.59
C SER A 115 -6.18 -7.43 1.90
N GLY A 116 -7.07 -6.93 1.03
CA GLY A 116 -7.56 -5.56 1.08
C GLY A 116 -6.57 -4.51 0.58
N ASP A 117 -5.32 -4.89 0.28
CA ASP A 117 -4.31 -3.95 -0.24
C ASP A 117 -4.59 -3.66 -1.72
N ARG A 118 -4.80 -2.37 -2.05
CA ARG A 118 -5.10 -1.88 -3.40
C ARG A 118 -3.95 -1.10 -4.04
N SER A 119 -2.74 -1.20 -3.48
CA SER A 119 -1.52 -0.57 -4.01
C SER A 119 -0.94 -1.32 -5.21
N TYR A 120 -1.41 -2.55 -5.46
CA TYR A 120 -0.88 -3.46 -6.47
C TYR A 120 0.63 -3.67 -6.32
N ASN A 121 1.15 -3.57 -5.09
CA ASN A 121 2.54 -3.83 -4.79
C ASN A 121 2.80 -5.34 -4.82
N ALA A 122 3.61 -5.78 -5.78
CA ALA A 122 3.92 -7.20 -5.99
C ALA A 122 4.34 -7.92 -4.71
N ASP A 123 5.11 -7.26 -3.84
CA ASP A 123 5.64 -7.85 -2.61
C ASP A 123 4.61 -8.00 -1.52
N VAL A 124 3.71 -7.02 -1.36
CA VAL A 124 2.59 -7.17 -0.44
C VAL A 124 1.70 -8.33 -0.88
N ILE A 125 1.47 -8.44 -2.19
CA ILE A 125 0.70 -9.55 -2.78
C ILE A 125 1.42 -10.89 -2.54
N ARG A 126 2.72 -10.99 -2.82
CA ARG A 126 3.52 -12.20 -2.59
C ARG A 126 3.55 -12.59 -1.12
N LYS A 127 3.75 -11.62 -0.21
CA LYS A 127 3.70 -11.82 1.24
C LYS A 127 2.36 -12.43 1.65
N TYR A 128 1.25 -11.93 1.12
CA TYR A 128 -0.07 -12.49 1.40
C TYR A 128 -0.24 -13.94 0.91
N VAL A 129 0.28 -14.27 -0.27
CA VAL A 129 0.21 -15.64 -0.82
C VAL A 129 1.03 -16.64 0.02
N ILE A 130 2.15 -16.19 0.59
CA ILE A 130 3.04 -17.03 1.41
C ILE A 130 2.52 -17.16 2.85
N SER A 131 2.10 -16.05 3.46
CA SER A 131 1.82 -15.95 4.89
C SER A 131 0.39 -15.50 5.22
N GLY A 132 -0.54 -15.51 4.26
CA GLY A 132 -1.89 -14.96 4.41
C GLY A 132 -2.69 -15.55 5.59
N ASN A 133 -2.45 -16.83 5.90
CA ASN A 133 -3.09 -17.50 7.05
C ASN A 133 -2.75 -16.88 8.41
N SER A 134 -1.57 -16.27 8.55
CA SER A 134 -1.19 -15.57 9.79
C SER A 134 -1.72 -14.13 9.89
N THR A 135 -2.34 -13.61 8.82
CA THR A 135 -2.83 -12.23 8.77
C THR A 135 -4.35 -12.10 8.90
N ILE A 136 -5.11 -13.17 8.68
CA ILE A 136 -6.58 -13.14 8.81
C ILE A 136 -6.96 -13.40 10.27
N PRO A 137 -7.62 -12.46 10.96
CA PRO A 137 -8.08 -12.69 12.33
C PRO A 137 -9.26 -13.66 12.37
N GLY A 138 -9.34 -14.47 13.44
CA GLY A 138 -10.46 -15.37 13.70
C GLY A 138 -10.24 -16.81 13.21
N ALA A 139 -11.34 -17.51 12.92
CA ALA A 139 -11.34 -18.93 12.53
C ALA A 139 -11.26 -19.18 11.01
N SER A 140 -11.23 -18.12 10.21
CA SER A 140 -11.18 -18.20 8.75
C SER A 140 -9.77 -18.53 8.26
N THR A 141 -9.66 -19.44 7.29
CA THR A 141 -8.37 -19.84 6.70
C THR A 141 -8.41 -19.73 5.19
N VAL A 142 -7.28 -19.33 4.58
CA VAL A 142 -7.12 -19.25 3.12
C VAL A 142 -5.96 -20.13 2.69
N HIS A 143 -6.25 -21.17 1.93
CA HIS A 143 -5.23 -22.11 1.45
C HIS A 143 -5.05 -22.00 -0.06
N PHE A 144 -3.81 -21.71 -0.47
CA PHE A 144 -3.39 -21.83 -1.87
C PHE A 144 -2.55 -23.10 -2.03
N ASP A 145 -2.97 -24.01 -2.90
CA ASP A 145 -2.14 -25.15 -3.27
C ASP A 145 -0.87 -24.70 -4.02
N GLU A 146 0.13 -25.57 -4.09
CA GLU A 146 1.44 -25.25 -4.66
C GLU A 146 1.37 -24.82 -6.13
N ILE A 147 0.53 -25.47 -6.94
CA ILE A 147 0.35 -25.15 -8.36
C ILE A 147 -0.36 -23.80 -8.49
N SER A 148 -1.36 -23.54 -7.66
CA SER A 148 -2.06 -22.26 -7.59
C SER A 148 -1.12 -21.12 -7.18
N LYS A 149 -0.24 -21.34 -6.18
CA LYS A 149 0.78 -20.35 -5.78
C LYS A 149 1.69 -19.98 -6.93
N ASP A 150 2.26 -20.96 -7.63
CA ASP A 150 3.11 -20.74 -8.80
C ASP A 150 2.39 -19.95 -9.91
N LYS A 151 1.13 -20.29 -10.20
CA LYS A 151 0.32 -19.53 -11.16
C LYS A 151 0.07 -18.09 -10.72
N ILE A 152 -0.18 -17.86 -9.43
CA ILE A 152 -0.36 -16.52 -8.89
C ILE A 152 0.97 -15.74 -9.02
N PHE A 153 2.09 -16.32 -8.59
CA PHE A 153 3.41 -15.66 -8.71
C PHE A 153 3.75 -15.30 -10.15
N LYS A 154 3.57 -16.23 -11.10
CA LYS A 154 3.75 -15.95 -12.54
C LYS A 154 2.84 -14.85 -13.06
N SER A 155 1.65 -14.68 -12.49
CA SER A 155 0.74 -13.58 -12.85
C SER A 155 1.19 -12.24 -12.26
N ILE A 156 1.82 -12.25 -11.07
CA ILE A 156 2.40 -11.06 -10.43
C ILE A 156 3.56 -10.52 -11.26
N ASP A 157 4.46 -11.38 -11.72
CA ASP A 157 5.61 -10.98 -12.57
C ASP A 157 5.16 -10.41 -13.93
N LYS A 158 3.96 -10.81 -14.36
CA LYS A 158 3.30 -10.34 -15.58
C LYS A 158 2.38 -9.15 -15.36
N ILE A 159 2.36 -8.53 -14.18
CA ILE A 159 1.66 -7.25 -13.96
C ILE A 159 2.33 -6.19 -14.85
N LYS A 160 1.84 -6.08 -16.08
CA LYS A 160 2.19 -5.07 -17.07
C LYS A 160 0.91 -4.38 -17.50
N GLY A 161 1.01 -3.10 -17.82
CA GLY A 161 -0.15 -2.30 -18.21
C GLY A 161 -0.96 -1.80 -17.02
N MET A 162 -0.29 -1.21 -16.01
CA MET A 162 -0.96 -0.55 -14.88
C MET A 162 -2.01 0.47 -15.35
N LYS A 163 -1.73 1.19 -16.46
CA LYS A 163 -2.69 2.10 -17.10
C LYS A 163 -3.99 1.40 -17.55
N THR A 164 -3.92 0.15 -17.99
CA THR A 164 -5.10 -0.64 -18.37
C THR A 164 -5.94 -0.96 -17.13
N LEU A 165 -5.29 -1.41 -16.05
CA LEU A 165 -5.97 -1.68 -14.77
C LEU A 165 -6.63 -0.41 -14.20
N ILE A 166 -5.90 0.71 -14.22
CA ILE A 166 -6.42 2.02 -13.81
C ILE A 166 -7.66 2.40 -14.63
N LYS A 167 -7.61 2.22 -15.94
CA LYS A 167 -8.73 2.51 -16.84
C LYS A 167 -9.96 1.63 -16.53
N GLU A 168 -9.75 0.33 -16.31
CA GLU A 168 -10.84 -0.59 -15.98
C GLU A 168 -11.50 -0.25 -14.64
N SER A 169 -10.70 0.03 -13.60
CA SER A 169 -11.19 0.48 -12.29
C SER A 169 -11.92 1.83 -12.40
N TYR A 170 -11.40 2.78 -13.19
CA TYR A 170 -12.08 4.06 -13.46
C TYR A 170 -13.46 3.86 -14.08
N VAL A 171 -13.57 3.05 -15.15
CA VAL A 171 -14.85 2.81 -15.82
C VAL A 171 -15.83 2.12 -14.87
N SER A 172 -15.36 1.13 -14.11
CA SER A 172 -16.16 0.44 -13.09
C SER A 172 -16.72 1.41 -12.04
N LEU A 173 -15.84 2.20 -11.44
CA LEU A 173 -16.20 3.15 -10.38
C LEU A 173 -17.13 4.25 -10.92
N LYS A 174 -16.85 4.82 -12.10
CA LYS A 174 -17.69 5.82 -12.74
C LYS A 174 -19.11 5.32 -12.97
N ASN A 175 -19.25 4.09 -13.47
CA ASN A 175 -20.56 3.48 -13.69
C ASN A 175 -21.33 3.27 -12.38
N ARG A 176 -20.63 2.88 -11.30
CA ARG A 176 -21.23 2.70 -9.98
C ARG A 176 -21.67 4.02 -9.34
N LEU A 177 -20.88 5.08 -9.48
CA LEU A 177 -21.18 6.39 -8.90
C LEU A 177 -22.15 7.23 -9.75
N GLY A 178 -22.30 6.92 -11.03
CA GLY A 178 -23.06 7.74 -11.98
C GLY A 178 -22.42 9.11 -12.29
N ARG A 179 -21.19 9.35 -11.84
CA ARG A 179 -20.41 10.58 -12.08
C ARG A 179 -18.92 10.27 -12.22
N VAL A 180 -18.15 11.25 -12.68
CA VAL A 180 -16.68 11.14 -12.73
C VAL A 180 -16.13 11.04 -11.30
N PRO A 181 -15.36 9.98 -10.96
CA PRO A 181 -14.75 9.82 -9.64
C PRO A 181 -13.50 10.66 -9.46
N LEU A 182 -13.38 11.33 -8.31
CA LEU A 182 -12.18 11.96 -7.77
C LEU A 182 -11.26 10.92 -7.08
N LEU A 183 -10.04 11.29 -6.69
CA LEU A 183 -9.11 10.37 -6.01
C LEU A 183 -9.68 9.85 -4.70
N TYR A 184 -10.39 10.69 -3.92
CA TYR A 184 -11.02 10.25 -2.69
C TYR A 184 -12.09 9.19 -2.94
N ASP A 185 -12.81 9.24 -4.06
CA ASP A 185 -13.77 8.19 -4.40
C ASP A 185 -13.09 6.84 -4.62
N PHE A 186 -11.91 6.82 -5.25
CA PHE A 186 -11.13 5.58 -5.39
C PHE A 186 -10.72 5.03 -4.02
N TYR A 187 -10.28 5.91 -3.12
CA TYR A 187 -9.88 5.54 -1.77
C TYR A 187 -11.04 4.98 -0.94
N GLU A 188 -12.14 5.72 -0.84
CA GLU A 188 -13.33 5.36 -0.07
C GLU A 188 -13.98 4.06 -0.55
N ASN A 189 -13.98 3.83 -1.87
CA ASN A 189 -14.58 2.63 -2.45
C ASN A 189 -13.63 1.42 -2.49
N GLN A 190 -12.42 1.53 -1.91
CA GLN A 190 -11.39 0.48 -1.94
C GLN A 190 -11.10 -0.02 -3.36
N GLU A 191 -11.10 0.91 -4.33
CA GLU A 191 -10.63 0.69 -5.69
C GLU A 191 -9.09 0.83 -5.73
N ILE A 192 -8.49 1.03 -6.91
CA ILE A 192 -7.05 1.26 -7.04
C ILE A 192 -6.59 2.43 -6.15
N ASP A 193 -5.49 2.22 -5.41
CA ASP A 193 -4.90 3.24 -4.55
C ASP A 193 -4.57 4.52 -5.35
N PRO A 194 -5.00 5.72 -4.90
CA PRO A 194 -4.68 6.99 -5.55
C PRO A 194 -3.20 7.22 -5.87
N LEU A 195 -2.28 6.70 -5.06
CA LEU A 195 -0.84 6.81 -5.31
C LEU A 195 -0.41 6.05 -6.57
N VAL A 196 -1.09 4.97 -6.93
CA VAL A 196 -0.85 4.22 -8.16
C VAL A 196 -1.27 5.06 -9.38
N ILE A 197 -2.42 5.76 -9.28
CA ILE A 197 -2.89 6.69 -10.32
C ILE A 197 -1.87 7.81 -10.53
N ILE A 198 -1.45 8.46 -9.44
CA ILE A 198 -0.47 9.56 -9.49
C ILE A 198 0.89 9.08 -9.97
N ARG A 199 1.33 7.87 -9.64
CA ARG A 199 2.59 7.32 -10.17
C ARG A 199 2.58 7.20 -11.70
N GLU A 200 1.45 6.78 -12.28
CA GLU A 200 1.34 6.55 -13.73
C GLU A 200 1.01 7.81 -14.55
N TYR A 201 0.32 8.78 -13.95
CA TYR A 201 -0.20 9.98 -14.63
C TYR A 201 0.36 11.30 -14.10
N LYS A 202 1.10 11.31 -12.98
CA LYS A 202 1.66 12.46 -12.25
C LYS A 202 0.64 13.38 -11.58
N THR A 203 -0.50 13.66 -12.21
CA THR A 203 -1.57 14.49 -11.66
C THR A 203 -2.94 13.89 -11.99
N TYR A 204 -3.95 14.24 -11.18
CA TYR A 204 -5.33 13.86 -11.46
C TYR A 204 -5.84 14.51 -12.76
N ASP A 205 -5.44 15.75 -13.04
CA ASP A 205 -5.74 16.43 -14.30
C ASP A 205 -5.26 15.64 -15.54
N ALA A 206 -3.99 15.19 -15.55
CA ALA A 206 -3.45 14.39 -16.64
C ALA A 206 -4.14 13.01 -16.76
N PHE A 207 -4.54 12.44 -15.63
CA PHE A 207 -5.35 11.23 -15.59
C PHE A 207 -6.74 11.46 -16.24
N MET A 208 -7.41 12.56 -15.92
CA MET A 208 -8.71 12.90 -16.49
C MET A 208 -8.66 13.20 -17.99
N VAL A 209 -7.62 13.91 -18.45
CA VAL A 209 -7.38 14.11 -19.89
C VAL A 209 -7.26 12.76 -20.61
N ALA A 210 -6.59 11.78 -20.00
CA ALA A 210 -6.44 10.45 -20.59
C ALA A 210 -7.74 9.61 -20.57
N MET A 211 -8.57 9.74 -19.52
CA MET A 211 -9.80 8.95 -19.35
C MET A 211 -10.99 9.51 -20.12
N GLU A 212 -11.21 10.83 -20.02
CA GLU A 212 -12.40 11.50 -20.56
C GLU A 212 -12.14 12.16 -21.92
N GLN A 213 -10.87 12.31 -22.33
CA GLN A 213 -10.48 12.86 -23.63
C GLN A 213 -11.18 14.21 -23.89
N GLY A 214 -11.79 14.39 -25.07
CA GLY A 214 -12.48 15.64 -25.43
C GLY A 214 -13.72 15.97 -24.59
N LYS A 215 -14.15 15.10 -23.66
CA LYS A 215 -15.22 15.41 -22.70
C LYS A 215 -14.71 16.18 -21.47
N TYR A 216 -13.41 16.10 -21.18
CA TYR A 216 -12.80 16.82 -20.07
C TYR A 216 -12.56 18.28 -20.49
N LYS A 217 -13.27 19.20 -19.84
CA LYS A 217 -13.26 20.64 -20.19
C LYS A 217 -12.54 21.51 -19.16
N ASN A 218 -12.04 20.94 -18.07
CA ASN A 218 -11.32 21.70 -17.08
C ASN A 218 -10.00 22.17 -17.68
N VAL A 219 -9.69 23.46 -17.54
CA VAL A 219 -8.46 24.05 -18.05
C VAL A 219 -7.72 24.65 -16.87
N LEU A 220 -6.68 23.96 -16.42
CA LEU A 220 -5.77 24.48 -15.41
C LEU A 220 -4.68 25.33 -16.05
N ASN A 221 -4.30 26.42 -15.38
CA ASN A 221 -3.11 27.17 -15.76
C ASN A 221 -1.82 26.46 -15.28
N GLU A 222 -0.66 26.92 -15.76
CA GLU A 222 0.62 26.26 -15.45
C GLU A 222 0.98 26.28 -13.96
N GLN A 223 0.63 27.36 -13.25
CA GLN A 223 0.85 27.48 -11.80
C GLN A 223 -0.01 26.52 -10.98
N GLU A 224 -1.27 26.33 -11.39
CA GLU A 224 -2.18 25.35 -10.79
C GLU A 224 -1.68 23.92 -11.01
N LYS A 225 -1.29 23.57 -12.25
CA LYS A 225 -0.71 22.26 -12.56
C LYS A 225 0.55 21.98 -11.75
N LEU A 226 1.44 22.97 -11.67
CA LEU A 226 2.69 22.89 -10.91
C LEU A 226 2.43 22.61 -9.43
N THR A 227 1.47 23.33 -8.85
CA THR A 227 1.08 23.16 -7.44
C THR A 227 0.47 21.78 -7.19
N LEU A 228 -0.46 21.35 -8.04
CA LEU A 228 -1.07 20.02 -7.92
C LEU A 228 -0.05 18.89 -8.12
N GLU A 229 0.92 19.04 -9.04
CA GLU A 229 2.01 18.08 -9.22
C GLU A 229 2.85 17.96 -7.95
N TYR A 230 3.23 19.09 -7.34
CA TYR A 230 4.02 19.10 -6.11
C TYR A 230 3.27 18.48 -4.93
N LEU A 231 2.01 18.86 -4.73
CA LEU A 231 1.17 18.32 -3.65
C LEU A 231 0.92 16.82 -3.83
N SER A 232 0.61 16.38 -5.06
CA SER A 232 0.41 14.96 -5.38
C SER A 232 1.66 14.13 -5.11
N LYS A 233 2.85 14.66 -5.41
CA LYS A 233 4.14 13.99 -5.16
C LYS A 233 4.52 13.96 -3.68
N THR A 234 4.16 14.99 -2.92
CA THR A 234 4.77 15.24 -1.60
C THR A 234 3.86 14.90 -0.43
N VAL A 235 2.57 15.23 -0.50
CA VAL A 235 1.67 15.14 0.67
C VAL A 235 0.56 14.10 0.50
N LEU A 236 0.24 13.70 -0.74
CA LEU A 236 -0.84 12.73 -1.02
C LEU A 236 -0.64 11.37 -0.34
N SER A 237 0.61 10.97 -0.07
CA SER A 237 0.90 9.68 0.61
C SER A 237 0.25 9.60 1.99
N GLY A 238 0.00 10.76 2.62
CA GLY A 238 -0.55 10.85 3.96
C GLY A 238 0.39 10.31 5.02
N VAL A 239 1.69 10.16 4.73
CA VAL A 239 2.65 9.62 5.71
C VAL A 239 2.85 10.56 6.89
N ARG A 240 2.71 11.86 6.65
CA ARG A 240 2.69 12.93 7.65
C ARG A 240 1.49 13.85 7.38
N PRO A 241 0.68 14.20 8.39
CA PRO A 241 -0.55 14.96 8.17
C PRO A 241 -0.31 16.48 8.24
N ASP A 242 0.84 16.93 8.70
CA ASP A 242 1.11 18.33 9.07
C ASP A 242 0.80 19.30 7.93
N GLU A 243 1.35 19.05 6.74
CA GLU A 243 1.11 19.86 5.55
C GLU A 243 -0.37 19.83 5.14
N LEU A 244 -1.01 18.66 5.23
CA LEU A 244 -2.40 18.48 4.84
C LEU A 244 -3.35 19.24 5.76
N VAL A 245 -3.04 19.31 7.06
CA VAL A 245 -3.83 20.05 8.05
C VAL A 245 -3.64 21.55 7.85
N ILE A 246 -2.41 22.03 7.60
CA ILE A 246 -2.17 23.45 7.26
C ILE A 246 -2.97 23.81 6.00
N LEU A 247 -2.86 23.02 4.93
CA LEU A 247 -3.60 23.25 3.69
C LEU A 247 -5.11 23.25 3.93
N SER A 248 -5.64 22.29 4.68
CA SER A 248 -7.06 22.20 5.00
C SER A 248 -7.57 23.44 5.73
N GLN A 249 -6.80 23.99 6.68
CA GLN A 249 -7.18 25.23 7.36
C GLN A 249 -7.09 26.43 6.41
N LEU A 250 -6.06 26.50 5.57
CA LEU A 250 -5.88 27.57 4.59
C LEU A 250 -6.89 27.53 3.43
N LEU A 251 -7.72 26.48 3.29
CA LEU A 251 -8.87 26.54 2.39
C LEU A 251 -9.95 27.52 2.90
N HIS A 252 -10.09 27.65 4.22
CA HIS A 252 -11.18 28.41 4.86
C HIS A 252 -10.71 29.63 5.64
N ARG A 253 -9.41 29.71 5.98
CA ARG A 253 -8.80 30.79 6.75
C ARG A 253 -7.69 31.44 5.93
N ASP A 254 -7.56 32.76 6.03
CA ASP A 254 -6.45 33.50 5.39
C ASP A 254 -5.16 33.43 6.20
N HIS A 255 -5.26 33.21 7.51
CA HIS A 255 -4.13 33.15 8.42
C HIS A 255 -4.37 32.14 9.54
N ILE A 256 -3.27 31.59 10.06
CA ILE A 256 -3.27 30.60 11.14
C ILE A 256 -2.20 31.01 12.14
N ALA A 257 -2.58 31.19 13.41
CA ALA A 257 -1.60 31.37 14.48
C ALA A 257 -0.94 30.02 14.79
N VAL A 258 0.40 29.97 14.84
CA VAL A 258 1.13 28.71 15.08
C VAL A 258 0.76 28.09 16.43
N ALA A 259 0.51 28.90 17.46
CA ALA A 259 0.08 28.41 18.77
C ALA A 259 -1.30 27.73 18.71
N ASP A 260 -2.25 28.32 17.99
CA ASP A 260 -3.59 27.75 17.82
C ASP A 260 -3.55 26.49 16.97
N PHE A 261 -2.72 26.47 15.92
CA PHE A 261 -2.49 25.28 15.10
C PHE A 261 -2.02 24.10 15.93
N ILE A 262 -0.99 24.29 16.77
CA ILE A 262 -0.44 23.22 17.63
C ILE A 262 -1.53 22.69 18.57
N LYS A 263 -2.32 23.58 19.17
CA LYS A 263 -3.41 23.21 20.09
C LYS A 263 -4.52 22.43 19.37
N GLU A 264 -4.98 22.90 18.22
CA GLU A 264 -5.99 22.22 17.40
C GLU A 264 -5.49 20.86 16.89
N TYR A 265 -4.20 20.78 16.52
CA TYR A 265 -3.56 19.55 16.08
C TYR A 265 -3.54 18.50 17.20
N GLN A 266 -3.12 18.88 18.42
CA GLN A 266 -3.12 17.99 19.57
C GLN A 266 -4.54 17.49 19.91
N ASN A 267 -5.55 18.36 19.85
CA ASN A 267 -6.93 17.96 20.09
C ASN A 267 -7.45 16.96 19.04
N THR A 268 -6.99 17.08 17.80
CA THR A 268 -7.47 16.25 16.69
C THR A 268 -6.76 14.89 16.61
N TYR A 269 -5.45 14.88 16.84
CA TYR A 269 -4.60 13.69 16.62
C TYR A 269 -4.05 13.09 17.91
N GLY A 270 -4.18 13.77 19.06
CA GLY A 270 -3.58 13.34 20.33
C GLY A 270 -2.05 13.43 20.34
N ILE A 271 -1.45 14.15 19.38
CA ILE A 271 0.00 14.25 19.19
C ILE A 271 0.43 15.69 19.45
N GLU A 272 1.40 15.86 20.34
CA GLU A 272 2.03 17.16 20.57
C GLU A 272 3.13 17.39 19.51
N ILE A 273 3.14 18.59 18.91
CA ILE A 273 4.11 18.95 17.88
C ILE A 273 4.82 20.26 18.24
N SER A 274 6.10 20.34 17.91
CA SER A 274 6.92 21.52 18.20
C SER A 274 6.72 22.62 17.16
N THR A 275 6.99 23.87 17.54
CA THR A 275 7.05 25.01 16.60
C THR A 275 8.05 24.77 15.46
N SER A 276 9.15 24.04 15.70
CA SER A 276 10.12 23.69 14.66
C SER A 276 9.50 22.77 13.61
N ARG A 277 8.74 21.75 14.03
CA ARG A 277 8.04 20.83 13.12
C ARG A 277 7.02 21.58 12.25
N VAL A 278 6.31 22.56 12.81
CA VAL A 278 5.41 23.42 12.03
C VAL A 278 6.17 24.25 10.99
N LYS A 279 7.33 24.82 11.35
CA LYS A 279 8.18 25.57 10.40
C LYS A 279 8.64 24.70 9.24
N GLU A 280 9.01 23.45 9.50
CA GLU A 280 9.40 22.50 8.45
C GLU A 280 8.23 22.18 7.51
N ALA A 281 7.02 21.98 8.04
CA ALA A 281 5.82 21.78 7.21
C ALA A 281 5.52 23.00 6.33
N VAL A 282 5.74 24.22 6.85
CA VAL A 282 5.66 25.45 6.05
C VAL A 282 6.70 25.46 4.94
N GLN A 283 7.97 25.13 5.23
CA GLN A 283 9.02 25.06 4.19
C GLN A 283 8.67 24.05 3.09
N VAL A 284 8.11 22.90 3.46
CA VAL A 284 7.59 21.90 2.51
C VAL A 284 6.51 22.53 1.63
N LEU A 285 5.53 23.23 2.21
CA LEU A 285 4.48 23.92 1.46
C LEU A 285 4.94 25.15 0.67
N GLN A 286 6.17 25.60 0.90
CA GLN A 286 6.86 26.61 0.09
C GLN A 286 7.72 25.98 -1.03
N GLY A 287 7.66 24.66 -1.24
CA GLY A 287 8.35 23.99 -2.33
C GLY A 287 9.79 23.57 -2.06
N HIS A 288 10.27 23.67 -0.81
CA HIS A 288 11.66 23.38 -0.46
C HIS A 288 12.00 21.88 -0.39
N PHE A 289 10.99 20.99 -0.28
CA PHE A 289 11.20 19.56 -0.06
C PHE A 289 11.48 18.79 -1.35
N VAL A 290 12.69 19.00 -1.86
CA VAL A 290 13.21 18.40 -3.10
C VAL A 290 14.63 17.86 -2.90
N SER A 291 15.07 17.01 -3.83
CA SER A 291 16.42 16.41 -3.78
C SER A 291 17.43 17.10 -4.69
N LYS A 292 16.95 17.87 -5.68
CA LYS A 292 17.77 18.49 -6.73
C LYS A 292 17.45 19.96 -6.87
N GLU A 293 18.48 20.74 -7.18
CA GLU A 293 18.36 22.20 -7.38
C GLU A 293 17.37 22.55 -8.49
N ALA A 294 17.36 21.81 -9.61
CA ALA A 294 16.41 22.05 -10.69
C ALA A 294 14.94 21.84 -10.28
N GLU A 295 14.67 20.90 -9.35
CA GLU A 295 13.33 20.75 -8.79
C GLU A 295 13.00 21.90 -7.84
N TYR A 296 13.98 22.41 -7.09
CA TYR A 296 13.78 23.54 -6.18
C TYR A 296 13.37 24.79 -6.97
N GLN A 297 14.15 25.16 -7.99
CA GLN A 297 13.84 26.28 -8.88
C GLN A 297 12.48 26.14 -9.57
N LYS A 298 12.03 24.90 -9.79
CA LYS A 298 10.70 24.61 -10.33
C LYS A 298 9.60 24.83 -9.28
N TYR A 299 9.75 24.36 -8.04
CA TYR A 299 8.68 24.31 -7.04
C TYR A 299 8.70 25.44 -6.01
N CYS A 300 9.77 26.22 -5.87
CA CYS A 300 9.84 27.36 -4.93
C CYS A 300 8.87 28.52 -5.27
N GLN A 301 8.21 28.44 -6.42
CA GLN A 301 7.26 29.41 -6.97
C GLN A 301 5.80 28.92 -6.92
N ILE A 302 5.49 27.87 -6.15
CA ILE A 302 4.11 27.38 -5.98
C ILE A 302 3.23 28.33 -5.16
N ASP A 303 3.83 29.31 -4.47
CA ASP A 303 3.19 30.47 -3.86
C ASP A 303 1.89 30.14 -3.08
N ILE A 304 1.94 29.14 -2.19
CA ILE A 304 0.78 28.75 -1.35
C ILE A 304 0.66 29.68 -0.13
N LEU A 305 1.77 29.87 0.58
CA LEU A 305 1.79 30.54 1.88
C LEU A 305 3.12 31.26 2.14
N GLU A 306 3.06 32.20 3.08
CA GLU A 306 4.19 32.93 3.64
C GLU A 306 4.17 32.88 5.17
N ASN A 307 5.34 33.03 5.79
CA ASN A 307 5.43 33.28 7.22
C ASN A 307 5.41 34.78 7.47
N ASP A 308 4.48 35.23 8.31
CA ASP A 308 4.47 36.59 8.84
C ASP A 308 5.52 36.71 9.96
N PRO A 309 6.30 37.80 10.03
CA PRO A 309 7.09 38.18 11.20
C PRO A 309 6.38 38.03 12.56
N ALA A 310 5.05 38.15 12.62
CA ALA A 310 4.25 37.95 13.83
C ALA A 310 4.09 36.48 14.28
N GLY A 311 4.67 35.51 13.56
CA GLY A 311 4.52 34.08 13.87
C GLY A 311 3.22 33.47 13.35
N MET A 312 2.64 34.06 12.30
CA MET A 312 1.45 33.57 11.62
C MET A 312 1.83 32.88 10.32
N ILE A 313 1.10 31.82 9.97
CA ILE A 313 1.10 31.23 8.63
C ILE A 313 0.02 31.95 7.83
N LYS A 314 0.38 32.58 6.71
CA LYS A 314 -0.54 33.39 5.93
C LYS A 314 -0.67 32.87 4.51
N ARG A 315 -1.91 32.78 4.02
CA ARG A 315 -2.22 32.43 2.63
C ARG A 315 -1.77 33.55 1.69
N LEU A 316 -1.06 33.18 0.63
CA LEU A 316 -0.66 34.14 -0.39
C LEU A 316 -1.86 34.54 -1.26
N GLN A 317 -1.90 35.81 -1.67
CA GLN A 317 -2.99 36.36 -2.49
C GLN A 317 -3.15 35.62 -3.83
N SER A 318 -2.03 35.26 -4.47
CA SER A 318 -2.02 34.46 -5.71
C SER A 318 -2.61 33.05 -5.53
N TYR A 319 -2.51 32.47 -4.32
CA TYR A 319 -3.19 31.22 -4.00
C TYR A 319 -4.68 31.44 -3.74
N THR A 320 -5.05 32.49 -3.02
CA THR A 320 -6.46 32.87 -2.82
C THR A 320 -7.19 33.02 -4.16
N GLU A 321 -6.58 33.69 -5.13
CA GLU A 321 -7.12 33.84 -6.48
C GLU A 321 -7.28 32.49 -7.20
N ARG A 322 -6.25 31.62 -7.14
CA ARG A 322 -6.33 30.27 -7.72
C ARG A 322 -7.41 29.41 -7.06
N LEU A 323 -7.65 29.55 -5.75
CA LEU A 323 -8.72 28.82 -5.07
C LEU A 323 -10.13 29.22 -5.53
N THR A 324 -10.30 30.37 -6.19
CA THR A 324 -11.59 30.73 -6.83
C THR A 324 -11.87 29.89 -8.08
N HIS A 325 -10.84 29.26 -8.65
CA HIS A 325 -10.97 28.38 -9.79
C HIS A 325 -11.39 26.97 -9.33
N ILE A 326 -12.68 26.65 -9.54
CA ILE A 326 -13.32 25.44 -9.02
C ILE A 326 -12.56 24.14 -9.34
N PRO A 327 -12.08 23.88 -10.58
CA PRO A 327 -11.30 22.67 -10.88
C PRO A 327 -10.00 22.54 -10.08
N PHE A 328 -9.34 23.65 -9.76
CA PHE A 328 -8.13 23.66 -8.94
C PHE A 328 -8.48 23.40 -7.47
N TYR A 329 -9.43 24.17 -6.90
CA TYR A 329 -9.91 23.98 -5.54
C TYR A 329 -10.32 22.53 -5.27
N THR A 330 -11.07 21.94 -6.20
CA THR A 330 -11.60 20.58 -6.07
C THR A 330 -10.47 19.55 -5.97
N GLN A 331 -9.42 19.68 -6.79
CA GLN A 331 -8.27 18.76 -6.76
C GLN A 331 -7.39 18.96 -5.52
N VAL A 332 -7.23 20.20 -5.04
CA VAL A 332 -6.53 20.46 -3.77
C VAL A 332 -7.27 19.82 -2.61
N GLU A 333 -8.58 20.06 -2.51
CA GLU A 333 -9.43 19.49 -1.45
C GLU A 333 -9.43 17.96 -1.49
N ASP A 334 -9.45 17.37 -2.69
CA ASP A 334 -9.41 15.92 -2.91
C ASP A 334 -8.07 15.30 -2.45
N ILE A 335 -6.93 15.93 -2.76
CA ILE A 335 -5.61 15.51 -2.25
C ILE A 335 -5.58 15.56 -0.72
N ILE A 336 -6.12 16.63 -0.12
CA ILE A 336 -6.19 16.79 1.34
C ILE A 336 -7.03 15.66 1.96
N LYS A 337 -8.22 15.39 1.41
CA LYS A 337 -9.12 14.33 1.89
C LYS A 337 -8.45 12.96 1.83
N VAL A 338 -7.83 12.61 0.70
CA VAL A 338 -7.10 11.34 0.56
C VAL A 338 -5.97 11.25 1.58
N GLY A 339 -5.11 12.26 1.65
CA GLY A 339 -3.95 12.25 2.55
C GLY A 339 -4.35 12.12 4.02
N ILE A 340 -5.37 12.86 4.47
CA ILE A 340 -5.84 12.81 5.86
C ILE A 340 -6.50 11.46 6.17
N ALA A 341 -7.35 10.94 5.28
CA ALA A 341 -7.99 9.64 5.47
C ALA A 341 -6.95 8.51 5.58
N ARG A 342 -5.98 8.51 4.66
CA ARG A 342 -4.82 7.59 4.71
C ARG A 342 -4.07 7.68 6.02
N TYR A 343 -3.77 8.90 6.49
CA TYR A 343 -3.07 9.07 7.75
C TYR A 343 -3.84 8.47 8.93
N LYS A 344 -5.14 8.78 9.02
CA LYS A 344 -6.00 8.33 10.12
C LYS A 344 -6.20 6.82 10.14
N GLU A 345 -6.33 6.18 8.98
CA GLU A 345 -6.57 4.74 8.89
C GLU A 345 -5.29 3.94 9.02
N LYS A 346 -4.20 4.41 8.38
CA LYS A 346 -2.98 3.62 8.22
C LYS A 346 -1.92 3.90 9.28
N TYR A 347 -1.70 5.17 9.63
CA TYR A 347 -0.54 5.56 10.44
C TYR A 347 -0.92 5.90 11.88
N LEU A 348 -1.96 6.72 12.07
CA LEU A 348 -2.38 7.20 13.40
C LEU A 348 -2.60 6.08 14.43
N PRO A 349 -3.23 4.92 14.12
CA PRO A 349 -3.45 3.86 15.11
C PRO A 349 -2.16 3.17 15.57
N GLY A 350 -1.10 3.25 14.75
CA GLY A 350 0.19 2.62 14.99
C GLY A 350 1.19 3.49 15.74
N ILE A 351 0.97 4.80 15.81
CA ILE A 351 1.85 5.75 16.50
C ILE A 351 1.59 5.65 18.00
N LYS A 352 2.54 5.05 18.73
CA LYS A 352 2.43 4.81 20.19
C LYS A 352 3.45 5.58 21.02
N SER A 353 4.37 6.30 20.38
CA SER A 353 5.47 7.01 21.03
C SER A 353 5.84 8.26 20.22
N GLU A 354 6.91 8.96 20.61
CA GLU A 354 7.47 10.06 19.81
C GLU A 354 8.03 9.61 18.44
N ASP A 355 8.21 8.30 18.23
CA ASP A 355 8.66 7.73 16.96
C ASP A 355 7.57 7.89 15.87
N PRO A 356 7.85 8.57 14.74
CA PRO A 356 6.87 8.77 13.68
C PRO A 356 6.63 7.54 12.80
N PHE A 357 7.37 6.44 13.01
CA PHE A 357 7.27 5.23 12.20
C PHE A 357 6.36 4.16 12.82
N VAL A 358 5.50 3.58 11.99
CA VAL A 358 4.65 2.44 12.35
C VAL A 358 5.36 1.14 12.00
N LEU A 359 5.45 0.24 12.98
CA LEU A 359 6.09 -1.06 12.81
C LEU A 359 5.49 -1.83 11.62
N TYR A 360 6.38 -2.37 10.79
CA TYR A 360 6.10 -3.19 9.62
C TYR A 360 5.37 -2.49 8.47
N GLU A 361 5.22 -1.17 8.53
CA GLU A 361 4.81 -0.38 7.38
C GLU A 361 5.97 -0.11 6.44
N LYS A 362 5.65 0.12 5.16
CA LYS A 362 6.65 0.42 4.13
C LYS A 362 6.90 1.92 4.03
N TYR A 363 8.16 2.31 4.10
CA TYR A 363 8.62 3.68 3.94
C TYR A 363 9.72 3.76 2.88
N SER A 364 9.67 4.79 2.04
CA SER A 364 10.78 5.17 1.19
C SER A 364 11.79 6.02 1.98
N ARG A 365 13.01 6.16 1.45
CA ARG A 365 14.01 7.10 2.00
C ARG A 365 13.52 8.56 1.97
N ARG A 366 12.66 8.90 1.01
CA ARG A 366 12.02 10.22 0.93
C ARG A 366 11.05 10.41 2.11
N ASP A 367 10.26 9.38 2.44
CA ASP A 367 9.37 9.42 3.61
C ASP A 367 10.15 9.58 4.91
N VAL A 368 11.28 8.88 5.07
CA VAL A 368 12.17 9.06 6.24
C VAL A 368 12.66 10.52 6.33
N SER A 369 13.08 11.11 5.20
CA SER A 369 13.52 12.51 5.17
C SER A 369 12.40 13.48 5.58
N LEU A 370 11.17 13.19 5.18
CA LEU A 370 9.99 14.00 5.53
C LEU A 370 9.68 13.86 7.02
N LEU A 371 9.50 12.63 7.52
CA LEU A 371 9.14 12.36 8.92
C LEU A 371 10.19 12.86 9.91
N MET A 372 11.47 12.81 9.54
CA MET A 372 12.59 13.30 10.34
C MET A 372 12.89 14.79 10.14
N ASN A 373 11.96 15.57 9.57
CA ASN A 373 12.07 17.04 9.51
C ASN A 373 13.38 17.55 8.88
N CYS A 374 13.91 16.86 7.86
CA CYS A 374 15.22 17.19 7.28
C CYS A 374 15.27 18.47 6.44
N GLY A 375 14.14 19.17 6.25
CA GLY A 375 13.97 20.34 5.38
C GLY A 375 14.10 20.09 3.88
N LYS A 376 14.72 18.98 3.47
CA LYS A 376 14.91 18.57 2.08
C LYS A 376 14.86 17.05 1.91
N ASP A 377 14.70 16.59 0.68
CA ASP A 377 14.71 15.16 0.37
C ASP A 377 16.17 14.65 0.31
N LEU A 378 16.58 13.91 1.34
CA LEU A 378 17.91 13.32 1.47
C LEU A 378 18.02 11.92 0.85
N SER A 379 16.98 11.43 0.17
CA SER A 379 16.92 10.04 -0.31
C SER A 379 18.11 9.64 -1.18
N SER A 380 18.65 10.57 -1.98
CA SER A 380 19.79 10.34 -2.86
C SER A 380 21.09 10.06 -2.12
N ILE A 381 21.24 10.47 -0.85
CA ILE A 381 22.47 10.30 -0.06
C ILE A 381 22.34 9.26 1.06
N MET A 382 21.18 8.57 1.16
CA MET A 382 20.93 7.50 2.13
C MET A 382 21.39 6.14 1.61
N TYR A 383 22.68 6.01 1.31
CA TYR A 383 23.27 4.77 0.79
C TYR A 383 23.48 3.74 1.90
N GLY A 384 22.48 2.91 2.17
CA GLY A 384 22.55 1.80 3.13
C GLY A 384 22.54 2.23 4.60
N MET A 385 23.06 3.40 4.94
CA MET A 385 22.94 4.01 6.25
C MET A 385 22.91 5.54 6.15
N LYS A 386 22.17 6.20 7.05
CA LYS A 386 22.25 7.64 7.25
C LYS A 386 22.01 8.01 8.71
N ARG A 387 22.90 8.81 9.29
CA ARG A 387 22.65 9.54 10.55
C ARG A 387 21.92 10.85 10.27
N ILE A 388 20.87 11.11 11.04
CA ILE A 388 20.10 12.36 11.08
C ILE A 388 19.99 12.72 12.56
N GLU A 389 20.66 13.80 12.98
CA GLU A 389 20.72 14.22 14.38
C GLU A 389 21.14 13.07 15.32
N ASN A 390 20.25 12.67 16.22
CA ASN A 390 20.47 11.63 17.23
C ASN A 390 20.08 10.22 16.74
N ASP A 391 19.56 10.12 15.51
CA ASP A 391 19.03 8.90 14.94
C ASP A 391 19.92 8.37 13.83
N VAL A 392 20.04 7.05 13.74
CA VAL A 392 20.65 6.38 12.59
C VAL A 392 19.67 5.42 11.93
N PHE A 393 19.62 5.48 10.61
CA PHE A 393 18.73 4.69 9.76
C PHE A 393 19.56 3.73 8.93
N ILE A 394 19.33 2.43 9.08
CA ILE A 394 19.99 1.37 8.30
C ILE A 394 19.00 0.78 7.31
N PHE A 395 19.38 0.75 6.04
CA PHE A 395 18.58 0.27 4.91
C PHE A 395 19.22 -0.97 4.28
N ILE A 396 18.52 -2.09 4.31
CA ILE A 396 19.03 -3.39 3.87
C ILE A 396 18.16 -3.98 2.75
N THR A 397 18.81 -4.48 1.72
CA THR A 397 18.21 -5.40 0.74
C THR A 397 18.55 -6.84 1.17
N TYR A 398 17.54 -7.63 1.53
CA TYR A 398 17.72 -8.98 2.09
C TYR A 398 18.24 -10.00 1.05
N HIS A 399 17.66 -10.00 -0.15
CA HIS A 399 18.13 -10.76 -1.31
C HIS A 399 18.62 -9.80 -2.38
N LYS A 400 19.94 -9.67 -2.50
CA LYS A 400 20.57 -8.89 -3.59
C LYS A 400 20.51 -9.74 -4.86
N GLU A 401 19.93 -9.20 -5.93
CA GLU A 401 19.83 -9.92 -7.21
C GLU A 401 21.23 -10.20 -7.80
N GLU A 402 21.39 -11.38 -8.40
CA GLU A 402 22.57 -11.72 -9.19
C GLU A 402 22.59 -10.86 -10.46
N SER A 403 23.56 -9.95 -10.56
CA SER A 403 23.86 -9.30 -11.83
C SER A 403 24.38 -10.35 -12.82
N GLN A 404 23.74 -10.48 -13.99
CA GLN A 404 24.06 -11.45 -15.05
C GLN A 404 25.51 -11.43 -15.56
N ASP A 405 26.34 -10.47 -15.14
CA ASP A 405 27.72 -10.32 -15.61
C ASP A 405 28.82 -10.62 -14.59
N GLU A 406 28.54 -10.93 -13.32
CA GLU A 406 29.63 -11.20 -12.37
C GLU A 406 29.08 -11.84 -11.10
N LYS A 407 29.52 -13.08 -10.78
CA LYS A 407 30.08 -13.51 -9.48
C LYS A 407 30.13 -15.03 -9.34
N ASN A 408 31.33 -15.54 -9.04
CA ASN A 408 31.49 -16.84 -8.40
C ASN A 408 31.04 -16.74 -6.94
N TYR A 409 30.07 -17.54 -6.54
CA TYR A 409 29.76 -17.83 -5.15
C TYR A 409 30.04 -19.31 -4.88
N VAL A 410 30.66 -19.61 -3.73
CA VAL A 410 30.81 -20.99 -3.26
C VAL A 410 29.47 -21.44 -2.68
N ASP A 411 28.89 -22.50 -3.25
CA ASP A 411 27.77 -23.29 -2.68
C ASP A 411 26.44 -22.56 -2.41
N GLY A 412 26.02 -21.64 -3.28
CA GLY A 412 24.63 -21.14 -3.31
C GLY A 412 24.16 -20.43 -2.03
N LYS A 413 25.08 -20.07 -1.14
CA LYS A 413 24.83 -19.22 0.02
C LYS A 413 25.60 -17.92 -0.17
N PRO A 414 24.94 -16.75 -0.10
CA PRO A 414 25.67 -15.50 -0.03
C PRO A 414 26.62 -15.55 1.17
N ASP A 415 27.90 -15.28 0.98
CA ASP A 415 28.78 -14.86 2.08
C ASP A 415 28.36 -13.45 2.52
N TYR A 416 27.12 -13.29 2.98
CA TYR A 416 26.55 -12.06 3.51
C TYR A 416 25.89 -12.39 4.85
N ALA A 417 26.30 -11.67 5.89
CA ALA A 417 25.79 -11.84 7.25
C ALA A 417 24.48 -11.05 7.52
N ASP A 418 23.86 -10.43 6.51
CA ASP A 418 22.62 -9.66 6.61
C ASP A 418 21.41 -10.59 6.79
N ALA A 419 21.20 -11.13 7.99
CA ALA A 419 20.21 -12.16 8.23
C ALA A 419 19.57 -12.06 9.61
N PHE A 420 18.29 -12.38 9.68
CA PHE A 420 17.63 -12.68 10.95
C PHE A 420 18.08 -14.06 11.42
N GLU A 421 18.72 -14.12 12.59
CA GLU A 421 19.03 -15.36 13.29
C GLU A 421 17.77 -15.93 13.96
N ASP A 422 16.97 -15.04 14.54
CA ASP A 422 15.62 -15.30 15.03
C ASP A 422 14.75 -14.04 14.85
N ASN A 423 13.59 -13.97 15.50
CA ASN A 423 12.69 -12.83 15.39
C ASN A 423 13.15 -11.59 16.19
N LEU A 424 14.26 -11.64 16.92
CA LEU A 424 14.80 -10.55 17.72
C LEU A 424 16.25 -10.20 17.34
N ILE A 425 17.02 -11.14 16.82
CA ILE A 425 18.43 -10.97 16.50
C ILE A 425 18.63 -10.83 14.99
N PHE A 426 19.19 -9.70 14.59
CA PHE A 426 19.59 -9.43 13.22
C PHE A 426 21.11 -9.27 13.14
N LYS A 427 21.74 -10.00 12.24
CA LYS A 427 23.17 -9.86 11.92
C LYS A 427 23.29 -8.96 10.70
N TRP A 428 24.26 -8.06 10.73
CA TRP A 428 24.50 -7.07 9.69
C TRP A 428 25.99 -6.93 9.41
N ASP A 429 26.35 -6.88 8.13
CA ASP A 429 27.67 -6.46 7.69
C ASP A 429 27.65 -5.01 7.22
N SER A 430 28.55 -4.18 7.75
CA SER A 430 28.75 -2.82 7.23
C SER A 430 29.17 -2.84 5.75
N GLN A 431 29.07 -1.68 5.10
CA GLN A 431 29.58 -1.53 3.74
C GLN A 431 31.08 -1.86 3.66
N ILE A 432 31.49 -2.39 2.49
CA ILE A 432 32.89 -2.65 2.16
C ILE A 432 33.72 -1.38 2.33
N GLY A 433 34.85 -1.50 3.04
CA GLY A 433 35.74 -0.38 3.37
C GLY A 433 35.35 0.38 4.65
N LYS A 434 34.29 -0.04 5.37
CA LYS A 434 33.81 0.59 6.61
C LYS A 434 34.11 -0.28 7.84
N GLY A 435 35.37 -0.37 8.23
CA GLY A 435 35.78 -1.03 9.48
C GLY A 435 35.25 -0.32 10.73
N LEU A 436 35.49 -0.91 11.90
CA LEU A 436 34.92 -0.49 13.19
C LEU A 436 35.28 0.95 13.55
N ASP A 437 36.49 1.38 13.22
CA ASP A 437 37.01 2.71 13.53
C ASP A 437 36.59 3.79 12.51
N SER A 438 35.87 3.41 11.46
CA SER A 438 35.44 4.34 10.40
C SER A 438 34.41 5.35 10.92
N SER A 439 34.35 6.53 10.29
CA SER A 439 33.31 7.53 10.60
C SER A 439 31.90 6.95 10.44
N TYR A 440 31.71 6.07 9.46
CA TYR A 440 30.47 5.35 9.22
C TYR A 440 30.01 4.55 10.44
N MET A 441 30.90 3.77 11.06
CA MET A 441 30.55 2.98 12.25
C MET A 441 30.45 3.84 13.51
N LYS A 442 31.23 4.92 13.62
CA LYS A 442 31.06 5.88 14.72
C LYS A 442 29.69 6.55 14.68
N ASP A 443 29.19 6.88 13.50
CA ASP A 443 27.84 7.41 13.31
C ASP A 443 26.76 6.41 13.74
N VAL A 444 26.95 5.11 13.45
CA VAL A 444 26.01 4.06 13.86
C VAL A 444 26.06 3.80 15.36
N LEU A 445 27.25 3.58 15.92
CA LEU A 445 27.44 3.19 17.31
C LEU A 445 27.13 4.34 18.28
N GLY A 446 27.42 5.58 17.87
CA GLY A 446 27.21 6.79 18.66
C GLY A 446 25.87 7.48 18.47
N ALA A 447 24.90 6.86 17.78
CA ALA A 447 23.52 7.35 17.69
C ALA A 447 22.69 6.85 18.88
N ASP A 448 21.78 7.70 19.38
CA ASP A 448 20.93 7.37 20.53
C ASP A 448 19.87 6.35 20.11
N ARG A 449 19.19 6.61 18.99
CA ARG A 449 18.18 5.73 18.41
C ARG A 449 18.67 5.14 17.10
N LYS A 450 18.41 3.85 16.88
CA LYS A 450 18.89 3.11 15.71
C LYS A 450 17.73 2.36 15.09
N HIS A 451 17.49 2.59 13.81
CA HIS A 451 16.29 2.15 13.10
C HIS A 451 16.65 1.21 11.95
N LEU A 452 15.96 0.09 11.84
CA LEU A 452 16.18 -0.90 10.79
C LEU A 452 15.06 -0.86 9.74
N PHE A 453 15.45 -0.78 8.47
CA PHE A 453 14.58 -0.81 7.30
C PHE A 453 15.04 -1.91 6.36
N VAL A 454 14.15 -2.85 6.02
CA VAL A 454 14.48 -4.00 5.16
C VAL A 454 13.52 -4.10 3.98
N LYS A 455 14.07 -4.30 2.79
CA LYS A 455 13.32 -4.70 1.59
C LYS A 455 13.80 -6.08 1.15
N LYS A 456 12.96 -6.81 0.41
CA LYS A 456 13.32 -8.15 -0.04
C LYS A 456 14.29 -8.09 -1.21
N SER A 457 14.03 -7.30 -2.23
CA SER A 457 14.86 -7.23 -3.45
C SER A 457 15.20 -5.81 -3.91
N ASP A 458 16.06 -5.71 -4.92
CA ASP A 458 16.48 -4.42 -5.47
C ASP A 458 15.43 -3.73 -6.33
N ALA A 459 14.48 -4.49 -6.90
CA ALA A 459 13.31 -3.95 -7.62
C ALA A 459 12.42 -3.05 -6.74
N GLU A 460 12.53 -3.15 -5.41
CA GLU A 460 11.74 -2.38 -4.46
C GLU A 460 12.34 -1.00 -4.14
N THR A 461 11.47 0.01 -4.09
CA THR A 461 11.83 1.39 -3.72
C THR A 461 11.61 1.72 -2.24
N SER A 462 10.72 0.99 -1.56
CA SER A 462 10.35 1.19 -0.16
C SER A 462 10.70 -0.02 0.70
N PHE A 463 10.97 0.24 1.97
CA PHE A 463 11.47 -0.72 2.95
C PHE A 463 10.44 -0.91 4.07
N TYR A 464 10.27 -2.13 4.55
CA TYR A 464 9.56 -2.39 5.78
C TYR A 464 10.35 -1.84 6.97
N TYR A 465 9.71 -1.02 7.81
CA TYR A 465 10.29 -0.59 9.07
C TYR A 465 10.23 -1.73 10.09
N MET A 466 11.38 -2.18 10.58
CA MET A 466 11.47 -3.30 11.52
C MET A 466 11.46 -2.85 12.99
N GLY A 467 11.52 -1.55 13.24
CA GLY A 467 11.63 -0.99 14.58
C GLY A 467 13.05 -0.57 14.94
N GLN A 468 13.17 -0.17 16.21
CA GLN A 468 14.45 0.20 16.81
C GLN A 468 15.23 -1.02 17.30
N PHE A 469 16.54 -0.86 17.42
CA PHE A 469 17.43 -1.92 17.88
C PHE A 469 18.62 -1.39 18.70
N ASP A 470 19.19 -2.27 19.51
CA ASP A 470 20.47 -2.06 20.18
C ASP A 470 21.58 -2.88 19.53
N VAL A 471 22.81 -2.37 19.58
CA VAL A 471 23.99 -3.11 19.14
C VAL A 471 24.52 -3.94 20.31
N LEU A 472 24.48 -5.26 20.17
CA LEU A 472 25.03 -6.18 21.17
C LEU A 472 26.54 -6.38 21.00
N GLU A 473 26.99 -6.50 19.76
CA GLU A 473 28.39 -6.73 19.41
C GLU A 473 28.71 -6.01 18.10
N ALA A 474 29.90 -5.40 18.02
CA ALA A 474 30.47 -4.88 16.79
C ALA A 474 31.96 -5.24 16.74
N ARG A 475 32.39 -5.92 15.67
CA ARG A 475 33.78 -6.39 15.54
C ARG A 475 34.32 -6.18 14.13
N ASN A 476 35.62 -5.91 14.06
CA ASN A 476 36.34 -5.83 12.79
C ASN A 476 36.33 -7.21 12.09
N ALA A 477 36.12 -7.18 10.78
CA ALA A 477 36.27 -8.32 9.89
C ALA A 477 36.74 -7.85 8.51
N GLN A 478 36.91 -8.78 7.58
CA GLN A 478 37.28 -8.46 6.21
C GLN A 478 36.36 -9.19 5.23
N LYS A 479 36.15 -8.58 4.07
CA LYS A 479 35.36 -9.13 2.98
C LYS A 479 36.02 -8.82 1.65
N GLU A 480 35.97 -9.76 0.73
CA GLU A 480 36.52 -9.61 -0.61
C GLU A 480 35.67 -8.63 -1.44
N ASP A 481 36.31 -7.67 -2.11
CA ASP A 481 35.67 -6.77 -3.07
C ASP A 481 35.56 -7.41 -4.47
N ASN A 482 34.87 -6.75 -5.40
CA ASN A 482 34.69 -7.25 -6.76
C ASN A 482 36.01 -7.44 -7.55
N ARG A 483 37.15 -6.98 -7.02
CA ARG A 483 38.48 -7.12 -7.63
C ARG A 483 39.34 -8.16 -6.91
N GLY A 484 38.74 -8.96 -6.04
CA GLY A 484 39.40 -10.01 -5.29
C GLY A 484 40.26 -9.52 -4.11
N ARG A 485 40.04 -8.28 -3.63
CA ARG A 485 40.85 -7.71 -2.55
C ARG A 485 40.09 -7.76 -1.24
N MET A 486 40.75 -8.20 -0.17
CA MET A 486 40.19 -8.12 1.18
C MET A 486 40.11 -6.67 1.65
N GLN A 487 38.89 -6.21 1.91
CA GLN A 487 38.58 -4.88 2.41
C GLN A 487 38.02 -4.97 3.84
N PRO A 488 38.25 -3.97 4.69
CA PRO A 488 37.72 -3.97 6.05
C PRO A 488 36.20 -3.79 6.06
N ILE A 489 35.53 -4.55 6.92
CA ILE A 489 34.11 -4.42 7.26
C ILE A 489 33.93 -4.55 8.78
N THR A 490 32.74 -4.25 9.25
CA THR A 490 32.32 -4.47 10.63
C THR A 490 31.14 -5.44 10.64
N LYS A 491 31.27 -6.53 11.39
CA LYS A 491 30.14 -7.42 11.67
C LYS A 491 29.44 -6.95 12.92
N VAL A 492 28.13 -6.79 12.85
CA VAL A 492 27.30 -6.24 13.91
C VAL A 492 26.17 -7.21 14.24
N THR A 493 26.01 -7.51 15.52
CA THR A 493 24.87 -8.25 16.05
C THR A 493 23.91 -7.25 16.69
N MET A 494 22.71 -7.16 16.14
CA MET A 494 21.66 -6.24 16.57
C MET A 494 20.57 -7.00 17.32
N LYS A 495 20.02 -6.39 18.37
CA LYS A 495 18.81 -6.87 19.05
C LYS A 495 17.67 -5.90 18.85
N MET A 496 16.63 -6.35 18.16
CA MET A 496 15.42 -5.58 17.94
C MET A 496 14.69 -5.35 19.27
N HIS A 497 14.12 -4.16 19.45
CA HIS A 497 13.28 -3.83 20.60
C HIS A 497 11.93 -4.54 20.54
N HIS A 498 11.48 -4.88 19.34
CA HIS A 498 10.25 -5.64 19.09
C HIS A 498 10.53 -6.89 18.28
N ALA A 499 9.90 -8.01 18.65
CA ALA A 499 10.00 -9.25 17.89
C ALA A 499 9.35 -9.07 16.51
N VAL A 500 10.11 -9.32 15.44
CA VAL A 500 9.67 -9.29 14.06
C VAL A 500 8.55 -10.30 13.87
N ARG A 501 7.45 -9.85 13.25
CA ARG A 501 6.30 -10.73 13.00
C ARG A 501 6.71 -11.91 12.11
N GLU A 502 6.21 -13.08 12.48
CA GLU A 502 6.55 -14.34 11.80
C GLU A 502 6.16 -14.34 10.32
N ASP A 503 5.02 -13.72 9.97
CA ASP A 503 4.56 -13.60 8.58
C ASP A 503 5.54 -12.84 7.68
N LEU A 504 6.14 -11.78 8.23
CA LEU A 504 7.14 -10.96 7.55
C LEU A 504 8.50 -11.67 7.50
N LEU A 505 8.92 -12.31 8.58
CA LEU A 505 10.16 -13.08 8.64
C LEU A 505 10.17 -14.22 7.61
N ARG A 506 9.09 -15.01 7.55
CA ARG A 506 8.90 -16.07 6.55
C ARG A 506 8.92 -15.53 5.13
N TYR A 507 8.29 -14.37 4.90
CA TYR A 507 8.31 -13.72 3.59
C TYR A 507 9.74 -13.31 3.20
N LEU A 508 10.49 -12.67 4.10
CA LEU A 508 11.87 -12.24 3.83
C LEU A 508 12.79 -13.43 3.59
N GLN A 509 12.68 -14.50 4.37
CA GLN A 509 13.52 -15.71 4.24
C GLN A 509 13.18 -16.61 3.04
N SER A 510 12.04 -16.39 2.37
CA SER A 510 11.63 -17.24 1.25
C SER A 510 12.51 -17.03 0.01
N HIS A 511 12.88 -18.10 -0.70
CA HIS A 511 13.69 -18.04 -1.94
C HIS A 511 12.93 -17.53 -3.18
N ILE A 512 11.71 -17.01 -3.01
CA ILE A 512 10.91 -16.50 -4.12
C ILE A 512 11.46 -15.12 -4.49
N THR A 513 12.21 -15.05 -5.59
CA THR A 513 12.72 -13.79 -6.15
C THR A 513 11.63 -13.00 -6.86
N ALA A 514 11.81 -11.68 -6.91
CA ALA A 514 10.86 -10.74 -7.49
C ALA A 514 10.86 -10.74 -9.03
#